data_AF-A0A352RYJ1-F1
#
_entry.id   AF-A0A352RYJ1-F1
#
_cell.length_a   1.000
_cell.length_b   1.000
_cell.length_c   1.000
_cell.angle_alpha   90.00
_cell.angle_beta   90.00
_cell.angle_gamma   90.00
#
_symmetry.space_group_name_H-M   'P 1'
#
loop_
_entity.id
_entity.type
_entity.pdbx_description
1 polymer ?
#
loop_
_entity_poly.entity_id
_entity_poly.type
_entity_poly.pdbx_seq_one_letter_code
_entity_poly.pdbx_strand_id
1 'polypeptide(L)'
;LTADSVSSIFSAFFGGAPAAAYIESTVGVAAGARTGLAAVTVGALFLAVMFFSPLAGLVPSYATAPALMYVGLLMLSSVSRLHMDDLVDALSGLVCAVFIVLTCNIVTGIMLGFCTLVIGRIVSGEWRKLNIGTVAIAV
;
A
#
# COMPACT_ATOMS: atom_id res chain seq x y z
N LEU A 1 -4.64 11.18 3.66
CA LEU A 1 -3.59 12.06 3.06
C LEU A 1 -2.88 12.91 4.10
N THR A 2 -3.45 14.01 4.63
CA THR A 2 -2.75 14.80 5.68
C THR A 2 -2.48 13.98 6.94
N ALA A 3 -3.46 13.17 7.38
CA ALA A 3 -3.31 12.27 8.51
C ALA A 3 -2.23 11.18 8.25
N ASP A 4 -2.26 10.49 7.10
CA ASP A 4 -1.23 9.49 6.71
C ASP A 4 0.18 10.07 6.63
N SER A 5 0.31 11.28 6.09
CA SER A 5 1.61 11.95 5.98
C SER A 5 2.15 12.30 7.36
N VAL A 6 1.31 12.86 8.24
CA VAL A 6 1.71 13.18 9.62
C VAL A 6 2.05 11.90 10.38
N SER A 7 1.25 10.84 10.28
CA SER A 7 1.54 9.57 10.96
C SER A 7 2.82 8.91 10.44
N SER A 8 3.09 9.00 9.14
CA SER A 8 4.31 8.43 8.54
C SER A 8 5.57 9.20 8.93
N ILE A 9 5.50 10.53 9.09
CA ILE A 9 6.61 11.33 9.61
C ILE A 9 6.91 10.95 11.06
N PHE A 10 5.87 10.85 11.90
CA PHE A 10 6.02 10.41 13.28
C PHE A 10 6.52 8.97 13.39
N SER A 11 6.05 8.04 12.55
CA SER A 11 6.51 6.65 12.56
C SER A 11 7.96 6.54 12.08
N ALA A 12 8.35 7.25 11.03
CA ALA A 12 9.74 7.29 10.56
C ALA A 12 10.70 7.86 11.62
N PHE A 13 10.28 8.86 12.40
CA PHE A 13 11.08 9.40 13.51
C PHE A 13 11.33 8.37 14.61
N PHE A 14 10.36 7.49 14.85
CA PHE A 14 10.47 6.35 15.78
C PHE A 14 11.05 5.08 15.14
N GLY A 15 11.51 5.15 13.87
CA GLY A 15 12.10 4.02 13.15
C GLY A 15 11.10 2.98 12.63
N GLY A 16 9.81 3.31 12.62
CA GLY A 16 8.73 2.46 12.13
C GLY A 16 8.46 2.60 10.63
N ALA A 17 7.70 1.65 10.09
CA ALA A 17 7.19 1.71 8.71
C ALA A 17 6.11 2.81 8.56
N PRO A 18 5.88 3.33 7.34
CA PRO A 18 4.80 4.28 7.10
C PRO A 18 3.44 3.66 7.46
N ALA A 19 2.62 4.42 8.19
CA ALA A 19 1.28 3.99 8.56
C ALA A 19 0.37 4.12 7.33
N ALA A 20 0.20 3.03 6.58
CA ALA A 20 -0.73 2.95 5.47
C ALA A 20 -2.12 2.55 5.95
N ALA A 21 -3.17 3.02 5.26
CA ALA A 21 -4.52 2.52 5.46
C ALA A 21 -4.60 1.04 5.07
N TYR A 22 -4.72 0.16 6.06
CA TYR A 22 -4.84 -1.29 5.84
C TYR A 22 -6.26 -1.69 5.44
N ILE A 23 -6.38 -2.76 4.64
CA ILE A 23 -7.67 -3.35 4.25
C ILE A 23 -8.50 -3.73 5.49
N GLU A 24 -7.87 -4.11 6.59
CA GLU A 24 -8.56 -4.43 7.84
C GLU A 24 -9.26 -3.21 8.46
N SER A 25 -8.72 -2.00 8.22
CA SER A 25 -9.35 -0.76 8.66
C SER A 25 -10.65 -0.47 7.90
N THR A 26 -10.73 -0.83 6.62
CA THR A 26 -11.96 -0.64 5.82
C THR A 26 -13.08 -1.57 6.28
N VAL A 27 -12.77 -2.78 6.76
CA VAL A 27 -13.73 -3.69 7.40
C VAL A 27 -14.24 -3.10 8.72
N GLY A 28 -13.37 -2.46 9.51
CA GLY A 28 -13.76 -1.77 10.75
C GLY A 28 -14.77 -0.65 10.50
N VAL A 29 -14.57 0.15 9.45
CA VAL A 29 -15.53 1.21 9.06
C VAL A 29 -16.87 0.62 8.62
N ALA A 30 -16.85 -0.52 7.90
CA ALA A 30 -18.07 -1.24 7.51
C ALA A 30 -18.83 -1.80 8.72
N ALA A 31 -18.13 -2.21 9.77
CA ALA A 31 -18.70 -2.67 11.03
C ALA A 31 -19.19 -1.53 11.97
N GLY A 32 -19.07 -0.26 11.55
CA GLY A 32 -19.58 0.89 12.31
C GLY A 32 -18.53 1.72 13.04
N ALA A 33 -17.23 1.43 12.88
CA ALA A 33 -16.15 2.25 13.43
C ALA A 33 -16.00 3.58 12.66
N ARG A 34 -16.86 4.57 12.98
CA ARG A 34 -16.89 5.88 12.29
C ARG A 34 -16.32 7.04 13.11
N THR A 35 -16.09 6.85 14.41
CA THR A 35 -15.82 7.96 15.34
C THR A 35 -14.34 8.14 15.70
N GLY A 36 -13.41 7.45 15.02
CA GLY A 36 -11.96 7.51 15.31
C GLY A 36 -11.53 6.90 16.65
N LEU A 37 -12.46 6.79 17.62
CA LEU A 37 -12.30 6.10 18.90
C LEU A 37 -11.77 4.67 18.72
N ALA A 38 -12.25 3.95 17.70
CA ALA A 38 -11.75 2.61 17.37
C ALA A 38 -10.25 2.60 17.05
N ALA A 39 -9.75 3.59 16.31
CA ALA A 39 -8.32 3.70 15.98
C ALA A 39 -7.49 4.00 17.24
N VAL A 40 -7.99 4.85 18.14
CA VAL A 40 -7.34 5.15 19.43
C VAL A 40 -7.31 3.93 20.34
N THR A 41 -8.42 3.20 20.45
CA THR A 41 -8.47 1.97 21.27
C THR A 41 -7.57 0.88 20.73
N VAL A 42 -7.51 0.70 19.39
CA VAL A 42 -6.61 -0.26 18.76
C VAL A 42 -5.15 0.13 19.01
N GLY A 43 -4.80 1.42 18.86
CA GLY A 43 -3.45 1.91 19.15
C GLY A 43 -3.05 1.72 20.62
N ALA A 44 -3.96 1.99 21.56
CA ALA A 44 -3.73 1.79 22.99
C ALA A 44 -3.56 0.29 23.35
N LEU A 45 -4.38 -0.59 22.76
CA LEU A 45 -4.22 -2.04 22.91
C LEU A 45 -2.90 -2.53 22.31
N PHE A 46 -2.47 -1.98 21.17
CA PHE A 46 -1.19 -2.35 20.56
C PHE A 46 0.01 -1.94 21.43
N LEU A 47 -0.07 -0.77 22.09
CA LEU A 47 0.92 -0.30 23.05
C LEU A 47 0.97 -1.22 24.29
N ALA A 48 -0.21 -1.65 24.79
CA ALA A 48 -0.30 -2.62 25.87
C ALA A 48 0.28 -3.99 25.47
N VAL A 49 0.02 -4.45 24.24
CA VAL A 49 0.58 -5.70 23.68
C VAL A 49 2.11 -5.65 23.58
N MET A 50 2.72 -4.47 23.45
CA MET A 50 4.18 -4.37 23.41
C MET A 50 4.86 -4.91 24.67
N PHE A 51 4.22 -4.80 25.85
CA PHE A 51 4.69 -5.43 27.09
C PHE A 51 4.54 -6.96 27.09
N PHE A 52 3.58 -7.48 26.31
CA PHE A 52 3.37 -8.91 26.07
C PHE A 52 4.12 -9.42 24.82
N SER A 53 5.00 -8.61 24.21
CA SER A 53 5.85 -9.01 23.09
C SER A 53 6.55 -10.38 23.26
N PRO A 54 7.06 -10.78 24.45
CA PRO A 54 7.64 -12.12 24.60
C PRO A 54 6.64 -13.27 24.43
N LEU A 55 5.33 -13.07 24.62
CA LEU A 55 4.31 -14.08 24.30
C LEU A 55 4.09 -14.22 22.78
N ALA A 56 4.26 -13.15 22.01
CA ALA A 56 4.13 -13.20 20.55
C ALA A 56 5.24 -14.04 19.90
N GLY A 57 6.42 -14.11 20.52
CA GLY A 57 7.53 -14.97 20.08
C GLY A 57 7.31 -16.47 20.29
N LEU A 58 6.28 -16.88 21.05
CA LEU A 58 5.90 -18.29 21.23
C LEU A 58 5.09 -18.83 20.05
N VAL A 59 4.57 -17.96 19.18
CA VAL A 59 3.79 -18.36 18.01
C VAL A 59 4.74 -18.91 16.94
N PRO A 60 4.59 -20.18 16.54
CA PRO A 60 5.42 -20.75 15.48
C PRO A 60 5.21 -19.99 14.16
N SER A 61 6.29 -19.72 13.43
CA SER A 61 6.26 -19.05 12.13
C SER A 61 5.40 -19.77 11.08
N TYR A 62 5.19 -21.08 11.25
CA TYR A 62 4.27 -21.87 10.43
C TYR A 62 2.80 -21.46 10.60
N ALA A 63 2.39 -20.95 11.77
CA ALA A 63 1.01 -20.54 12.02
C ALA A 63 0.68 -19.19 11.36
N THR A 64 1.67 -18.31 11.16
CA THR A 64 1.48 -17.00 10.54
C THR A 64 1.52 -17.03 9.01
N ALA A 65 2.17 -18.03 8.42
CA ALA A 65 2.28 -18.19 6.97
C ALA A 65 0.91 -18.24 6.22
N PRO A 66 -0.09 -19.05 6.62
CA PRO A 66 -1.37 -19.09 5.91
C PRO A 66 -2.15 -17.77 6.02
N ALA A 67 -2.02 -17.07 7.16
CA ALA A 67 -2.65 -15.77 7.34
C ALA A 67 -2.06 -14.73 6.38
N LEU A 68 -0.73 -14.65 6.27
CA LEU A 68 -0.05 -13.76 5.33
C LEU A 68 -0.38 -14.08 3.86
N MET A 69 -0.52 -15.36 3.52
CA MET A 69 -0.90 -15.78 2.17
C MET A 69 -2.33 -15.34 1.83
N TYR A 70 -3.27 -15.44 2.78
CA TYR A 70 -4.64 -14.95 2.60
C TYR A 70 -4.70 -13.42 2.44
N VAL A 71 -3.94 -12.67 3.25
CA VAL A 71 -3.84 -11.21 3.10
C VAL A 71 -3.25 -10.84 1.74
N GLY A 72 -2.22 -11.56 1.27
CA GLY A 72 -1.66 -11.38 -0.08
C GLY A 72 -2.69 -11.58 -1.18
N LEU A 73 -3.55 -12.60 -1.08
CA LEU A 73 -4.65 -12.83 -2.01
C LEU A 73 -5.67 -11.68 -2.02
N LEU A 74 -6.00 -11.14 -0.84
CA LEU A 74 -6.89 -9.98 -0.73
C LEU A 74 -6.28 -8.73 -1.38
N MET A 75 -4.97 -8.52 -1.22
CA MET A 75 -4.26 -7.41 -1.86
C MET A 75 -4.22 -7.57 -3.39
N LEU A 76 -4.02 -8.80 -3.89
CA LEU A 76 -4.01 -9.09 -5.32
C LEU A 76 -5.37 -8.83 -5.99
N SER A 77 -6.47 -8.94 -5.26
CA SER A 77 -7.82 -8.59 -5.76
C SER A 77 -7.90 -7.14 -6.26
N SER A 78 -7.08 -6.23 -5.70
CA SER A 78 -7.02 -4.84 -6.16
C SER A 78 -6.46 -4.69 -7.58
N VAL A 79 -5.69 -5.65 -8.08
CA VAL A 79 -5.19 -5.67 -9.47
C VAL A 79 -6.36 -5.77 -10.45
N SER A 80 -7.46 -6.43 -10.08
CA SER A 80 -8.66 -6.53 -10.93
C SER A 80 -9.40 -5.19 -11.07
N ARG A 81 -9.07 -4.16 -10.27
CA ARG A 81 -9.63 -2.81 -10.41
C ARG A 81 -8.84 -1.92 -11.37
N LEU A 82 -7.77 -2.43 -11.99
CA LEU A 82 -7.04 -1.68 -13.01
C LEU A 82 -7.91 -1.48 -14.27
N HIS A 83 -7.86 -0.28 -14.85
CA HIS A 83 -8.59 0.06 -16.08
C HIS A 83 -7.95 -0.64 -17.27
N MET A 84 -8.50 -1.80 -17.67
CA MET A 84 -7.98 -2.59 -18.80
C MET A 84 -8.36 -2.01 -20.17
N ASP A 85 -9.28 -1.04 -20.22
CA ASP A 85 -9.65 -0.33 -21.46
C ASP A 85 -8.53 0.60 -21.96
N ASP A 86 -7.71 1.15 -21.07
CA ASP A 86 -6.55 1.98 -21.44
C ASP A 86 -5.28 1.11 -21.46
N LEU A 87 -4.77 0.80 -22.66
CA LEU A 87 -3.57 -0.04 -22.86
C LEU A 87 -2.34 0.48 -22.08
N VAL A 88 -2.18 1.80 -22.00
CA VAL A 88 -1.04 2.45 -21.31
C VAL A 88 -1.12 2.26 -19.79
N ASP A 89 -2.32 2.35 -19.22
CA ASP A 89 -2.55 2.15 -17.78
C ASP A 89 -2.36 0.68 -17.40
N ALA A 90 -2.92 -0.23 -18.21
CA ALA A 90 -2.74 -1.66 -18.04
C ALA A 90 -1.26 -2.09 -18.14
N LEU A 91 -0.52 -1.56 -19.13
CA LEU A 91 0.91 -1.84 -19.28
C LEU A 91 1.73 -1.33 -18.10
N SER A 92 1.49 -0.09 -17.66
CA SER A 92 2.19 0.46 -16.49
C SER A 92 1.92 -0.35 -15.22
N GLY A 93 0.65 -0.71 -14.97
CA GLY A 93 0.26 -1.52 -13.82
C GLY A 93 0.90 -2.91 -13.84
N LEU A 94 0.95 -3.55 -15.01
CA LEU A 94 1.60 -4.86 -15.17
C LEU A 94 3.11 -4.77 -14.96
N VAL A 95 3.77 -3.77 -15.55
CA VAL A 95 5.22 -3.55 -15.39
C VAL A 95 5.54 -3.29 -13.92
N CYS A 96 4.75 -2.47 -13.24
CA CYS A 96 4.87 -2.27 -11.80
C CYS A 96 4.83 -3.60 -11.04
N ALA A 97 3.77 -4.40 -11.24
CA ALA A 97 3.59 -5.67 -10.54
C ALA A 97 4.75 -6.66 -10.78
N VAL A 98 5.20 -6.79 -12.04
CA VAL A 98 6.31 -7.68 -12.41
C VAL A 98 7.62 -7.21 -11.76
N PHE A 99 7.94 -5.92 -11.80
CA PHE A 99 9.20 -5.41 -11.24
C PHE A 99 9.23 -5.41 -9.71
N ILE A 100 8.09 -5.27 -9.03
CA ILE A 100 7.99 -5.46 -7.57
C ILE A 100 8.43 -6.89 -7.21
N VAL A 101 7.91 -7.89 -7.91
CA VAL A 101 8.23 -9.30 -7.66
C VAL A 101 9.68 -9.60 -8.04
N LEU A 102 10.15 -9.10 -9.18
CA LEU A 102 11.49 -9.40 -9.68
C LEU A 102 12.60 -8.74 -8.84
N THR A 103 12.36 -7.53 -8.34
CA THR A 103 13.35 -6.77 -7.56
C THR A 103 13.27 -7.09 -6.07
N CYS A 104 12.22 -7.81 -5.63
CA CYS A 104 11.86 -7.96 -4.22
C CYS A 104 11.81 -6.61 -3.48
N ASN A 105 11.54 -5.52 -4.20
CA ASN A 105 11.52 -4.16 -3.68
C ASN A 105 10.31 -3.42 -4.25
N ILE A 106 9.39 -3.07 -3.36
CA ILE A 106 8.13 -2.40 -3.70
C ILE A 106 8.39 -1.01 -4.28
N VAL A 107 9.36 -0.27 -3.72
CA VAL A 107 9.65 1.12 -4.13
C VAL A 107 10.19 1.17 -5.55
N THR A 108 11.16 0.31 -5.88
CA THR A 108 11.74 0.25 -7.23
C THR A 108 10.70 -0.14 -8.27
N GLY A 109 9.83 -1.11 -7.94
CA GLY A 109 8.76 -1.52 -8.85
C GLY A 109 7.72 -0.42 -9.09
N ILE A 110 7.31 0.31 -8.05
CA ILE A 110 6.41 1.48 -8.19
C ILE A 110 7.05 2.56 -9.06
N MET A 111 8.33 2.89 -8.85
CA MET A 111 9.04 3.89 -9.66
C MET A 111 9.06 3.52 -11.15
N LEU A 112 9.42 2.27 -11.47
CA LEU A 112 9.45 1.80 -12.85
C LEU A 112 8.06 1.76 -13.48
N GLY A 113 7.04 1.33 -12.72
CA GLY A 113 5.65 1.40 -13.14
C GLY A 113 5.21 2.80 -13.52
N PHE A 114 5.48 3.78 -12.65
CA PHE A 114 5.15 5.18 -12.88
C PHE A 114 5.92 5.79 -14.07
N CYS A 115 7.21 5.47 -14.20
CA CYS A 115 8.03 5.89 -15.33
C CYS A 115 7.45 5.36 -16.65
N THR A 116 7.02 4.09 -16.67
CA THR A 116 6.39 3.46 -17.83
C THR A 116 5.05 4.13 -18.18
N LEU A 117 4.28 4.57 -17.17
CA LEU A 117 3.04 5.31 -17.38
C LEU A 117 3.30 6.65 -18.09
N VAL A 118 4.28 7.41 -17.60
CA VAL A 118 4.61 8.73 -18.15
C VAL A 118 5.18 8.60 -19.55
N ILE A 119 6.14 7.70 -19.77
CA ILE A 119 6.70 7.44 -21.11
C ILE A 119 5.60 6.94 -22.07
N GLY A 120 4.74 6.02 -21.63
CA GLY A 120 3.65 5.49 -22.43
C GLY A 120 2.65 6.57 -22.85
N ARG A 121 2.23 7.45 -21.94
CA ARG A 121 1.31 8.56 -22.25
C ARG A 121 1.95 9.62 -23.15
N ILE A 122 3.26 9.85 -23.04
CA ILE A 122 4.02 10.73 -23.93
C ILE A 122 4.06 10.16 -25.36
N VAL A 123 4.37 8.87 -25.53
CA VAL A 123 4.47 8.22 -26.84
C VAL A 123 3.10 8.08 -27.52
N SER A 124 2.03 7.82 -26.76
CA SER A 124 0.66 7.75 -27.29
C SER A 124 0.08 9.12 -27.71
N GLY A 125 0.79 10.23 -27.53
CA GLY A 125 0.35 11.55 -27.96
C GLY A 125 -0.80 12.13 -27.12
N GLU A 126 -1.15 11.50 -25.99
CA GLU A 126 -2.22 11.93 -25.08
C GLU A 126 -1.73 12.96 -24.04
N TRP A 127 -1.01 13.99 -24.51
CA TRP A 127 -0.47 15.08 -23.68
C TRP A 127 -1.54 15.78 -22.83
N ARG A 128 -2.80 15.73 -23.25
CA ARG A 128 -3.94 16.40 -22.60
C ARG A 128 -4.51 15.63 -21.39
N LYS A 129 -4.14 14.35 -21.20
CA LYS A 129 -4.46 13.56 -20.00
C LYS A 129 -3.37 13.65 -18.93
N LEU A 130 -2.18 14.17 -19.28
CA LEU A 130 -1.08 14.40 -18.35
C LEU A 130 -1.30 15.73 -17.62
N ASN A 131 -1.75 15.64 -16.37
CA ASN A 131 -1.80 16.79 -15.48
C ASN A 131 -0.38 17.09 -14.99
N ILE A 132 -0.03 18.37 -14.76
CA ILE A 132 1.33 18.81 -14.39
C ILE A 132 1.85 18.08 -13.13
N GLY A 133 0.94 17.70 -12.21
CA GLY A 133 1.28 16.91 -11.04
C GLY A 133 1.81 15.51 -11.35
N THR A 134 1.31 14.82 -12.38
CA THR A 134 1.76 13.46 -12.73
C THR A 134 3.17 13.46 -13.30
N VAL A 135 3.54 14.51 -14.04
CA VAL A 135 4.90 14.67 -14.59
C VAL A 135 5.89 15.06 -13.49
N ALA A 136 5.48 15.89 -12.52
CA ALA A 136 6.32 16.31 -11.41
C ALA A 136 6.62 15.19 -10.39
N ILE A 137 5.75 14.17 -10.28
CA ILE A 137 5.97 13.01 -9.38
C ILE A 137 6.88 11.96 -10.04
N ALA A 138 6.95 11.96 -11.38
CA ALA A 138 7.75 10.99 -12.13
C ALA A 138 9.22 11.42 -12.35
N VAL A 139 9.55 12.69 -12.13
CA VAL A 139 10.91 13.26 -12.12
C VAL A 139 11.43 13.32 -10.70
#